data_AF-A0A6A7KF87-F1
#
_entry.id   AF-A0A6A7KF87-F1
#
_cell.length_a   1.000
_cell.length_b   1.000
_cell.length_c   1.000
_cell.angle_alpha   90.00
_cell.angle_beta   90.00
_cell.angle_gamma   90.00
#
_symmetry.space_group_name_H-M   'P 1'
#
loop_
_entity.id
_entity.type
_entity.pdbx_description
1 polymer ?
#
loop_
_entity_poly.entity_id
_entity_poly.type
_entity_poly.pdbx_seq_one_letter_code
_entity_poly.pdbx_strand_id
1 'polypeptide(L)'
;MRNIVKGLLIILILLAIALPFASENPDGLEATMEKVHLEESPVYSAPLDYGETWGQSLIMGAIGITLVFGIAYGLGKLIKGV
;
A
#
# COMPACT_ATOMS: atom_id res chain seq x y z
N MET A 1 13.04 -17.09 9.83
CA MET A 1 11.99 -16.30 10.52
C MET A 1 12.52 -15.02 11.15
N ARG A 2 13.51 -15.04 12.05
CA ARG A 2 14.04 -13.81 12.70
C ARG A 2 14.41 -12.68 11.74
N ASN A 3 15.10 -12.98 10.64
CA ASN A 3 15.52 -11.96 9.66
C ASN A 3 14.33 -11.39 8.86
N ILE A 4 13.30 -12.22 8.60
CA ILE A 4 12.07 -11.77 7.93
C ILE A 4 11.33 -10.78 8.82
N VAL A 5 11.14 -11.12 10.10
CA VAL A 5 10.48 -10.22 11.06
C VAL A 5 11.25 -8.90 11.21
N LYS A 6 12.58 -8.96 11.32
CA LYS A 6 13.42 -7.75 11.34
C LYS A 6 13.24 -6.90 10.07
N GLY A 7 13.22 -7.54 8.89
CA GLY A 7 12.97 -6.85 7.62
C GLY A 7 11.61 -6.16 7.59
N LEU A 8 10.54 -6.88 7.97
CA LEU A 8 9.19 -6.30 8.04
C LEU A 8 9.12 -5.12 9.00
N LEU A 9 9.74 -5.21 10.19
CA LEU A 9 9.79 -4.10 11.13
C LEU A 9 10.51 -2.87 10.55
N ILE A 10 11.63 -3.07 9.84
CA ILE A 10 12.34 -1.97 9.17
C ILE A 10 11.43 -1.31 8.12
N ILE A 11 10.73 -2.10 7.31
CA ILE A 11 9.80 -1.57 6.30
C ILE A 11 8.69 -0.76 6.97
N LEU A 12 8.11 -1.24 8.07
CA LEU A 12 7.07 -0.51 8.79
C LEU A 12 7.57 0.81 9.39
N ILE A 13 8.80 0.84 9.91
CA ILE A 13 9.42 2.08 10.40
C ILE A 13 9.62 3.06 9.26
N LEU A 14 10.16 2.60 8.12
CA LEU A 14 10.36 3.44 6.94
C LEU A 14 9.02 3.96 6.41
N LEU A 15 7.98 3.13 6.38
CA LEU A 15 6.63 3.54 6.01
C LEU A 15 6.11 4.65 6.94
N ALA A 16 6.22 4.47 8.26
CA ALA A 16 5.77 5.45 9.24
C ALA A 16 6.46 6.82 9.06
N ILE A 17 7.75 6.81 8.72
CA ILE A 17 8.55 8.01 8.43
C ILE A 17 8.18 8.61 7.07
N ALA A 18 7.88 7.78 6.06
CA ALA A 18 7.59 8.22 4.71
C ALA A 18 6.17 8.79 4.54
N LEU A 19 5.19 8.28 5.28
CA LEU A 19 3.77 8.69 5.15
C LEU A 19 3.52 10.20 5.25
N PRO A 20 4.13 10.95 6.19
CA PRO A 20 3.97 12.41 6.25
C PRO A 20 4.52 13.17 5.02
N PHE A 21 5.34 12.51 4.21
CA PHE A 21 5.87 13.08 2.97
C PHE A 21 5.05 12.66 1.73
N ALA A 22 3.94 11.94 1.91
CA ALA A 22 3.00 11.68 0.84
C ALA A 22 2.35 13.00 0.37
N SER A 23 2.22 13.16 -0.95
CA SER A 23 1.66 14.38 -1.53
C SER A 23 0.16 14.51 -1.21
N GLU A 24 -0.25 15.69 -0.77
CA GLU A 24 -1.67 16.08 -0.68
C GLU A 24 -2.22 16.66 -2.00
N ASN A 25 -1.34 16.93 -2.97
CA ASN A 25 -1.74 17.45 -4.29
C ASN A 25 -2.34 16.34 -5.16
N PRO A 26 -3.26 16.69 -6.07
CA PRO A 26 -3.87 15.74 -6.98
C PRO A 26 -2.80 15.05 -7.81
N ASP A 27 -3.02 13.77 -8.06
CA ASP A 27 -2.11 13.01 -8.88
C ASP A 27 -2.18 13.46 -10.36
N GLY A 28 -1.35 12.86 -11.21
CA GLY A 28 -1.32 13.24 -12.63
C GLY A 28 -2.64 12.96 -13.37
N LEU A 29 -3.41 11.96 -12.91
CA LEU A 29 -4.69 11.60 -13.48
C LEU A 29 -5.76 12.59 -13.03
N GLU A 30 -5.92 12.79 -11.73
CA GLU A 30 -6.87 13.74 -11.13
C GLU A 30 -6.67 15.14 -11.71
N ALA A 31 -5.42 15.63 -11.74
CA ALA A 31 -5.09 16.94 -12.29
C ALA A 31 -5.38 17.05 -13.79
N THR A 32 -5.34 15.95 -14.54
CA THR A 32 -5.70 15.95 -15.96
C THR A 32 -7.21 15.97 -16.13
N MET A 33 -7.93 15.16 -15.34
CA MET A 33 -9.38 15.06 -15.39
C MET A 33 -10.05 16.37 -15.00
N GLU A 34 -9.54 17.07 -13.98
CA GLU A 34 -10.01 18.39 -13.58
C GLU A 34 -9.90 19.40 -14.74
N LYS A 35 -8.77 19.39 -15.47
CA LYS A 35 -8.53 20.30 -16.61
C LYS A 35 -9.49 20.09 -17.77
N VAL A 36 -9.97 18.86 -17.97
CA VAL A 36 -10.91 18.52 -19.05
C VAL A 36 -12.34 18.34 -18.57
N HIS A 37 -12.62 18.71 -17.31
CA HIS A 37 -13.95 18.60 -16.68
C HIS A 37 -14.55 17.20 -16.73
N LEU A 38 -13.72 16.18 -16.50
CA LEU A 38 -14.16 14.79 -16.37
C LEU A 38 -14.24 14.39 -14.89
N GLU A 39 -15.28 13.66 -14.54
CA GLU A 39 -15.43 13.06 -13.21
C GLU A 39 -14.86 11.64 -13.16
N GLU A 40 -14.36 11.24 -12.00
CA GLU A 40 -13.92 9.87 -11.77
C GLU A 40 -15.11 8.91 -11.75
N SER A 41 -15.03 7.88 -12.58
CA SER A 41 -16.00 6.79 -12.62
C SER A 41 -15.26 5.44 -12.66
N PRO A 42 -14.70 5.00 -11.52
CA PRO A 42 -14.00 3.72 -11.46
C PRO A 42 -15.00 2.58 -11.65
N VAL A 43 -14.72 1.69 -12.61
CA VAL A 43 -15.51 0.46 -12.82
C VAL A 43 -15.32 -0.52 -11.66
N TYR A 44 -14.20 -0.43 -10.97
CA TYR A 44 -13.86 -1.26 -9.83
C TYR A 44 -13.10 -0.45 -8.79
N SER A 45 -13.53 -0.55 -7.54
CA SER A 45 -12.83 0.02 -6.39
C SER A 45 -11.96 -1.04 -5.73
N ALA A 46 -10.74 -0.69 -5.38
CA ALA A 46 -9.85 -1.58 -4.66
C ALA A 46 -10.51 -2.02 -3.32
N PRO A 47 -10.30 -3.26 -2.87
CA PRO A 47 -10.91 -3.77 -1.64
C PRO A 47 -10.26 -3.21 -0.37
N LEU A 48 -9.13 -2.51 -0.50
CA LEU A 48 -8.39 -1.87 0.59
C LEU A 48 -8.07 -0.43 0.18
N ASP A 49 -8.31 0.49 1.10
CA ASP A 49 -7.97 1.91 0.98
C ASP A 49 -6.80 2.25 1.92
N TYR A 50 -6.09 3.34 1.65
CA TYR A 50 -5.04 3.90 2.49
C TYR A 50 -5.61 4.58 3.75
N GLY A 51 -6.90 4.92 3.79
CA GLY A 51 -7.51 5.62 4.93
C GLY A 51 -7.12 7.09 5.03
N GLU A 52 -7.82 7.84 5.89
CA GLU A 52 -7.80 9.31 5.86
C GLU A 52 -6.76 9.93 6.80
N THR A 53 -6.34 9.19 7.82
CA THR A 53 -5.40 9.67 8.83
C THR A 53 -4.08 8.92 8.78
N TRP A 54 -2.99 9.57 9.19
CA TRP A 54 -1.65 8.93 9.25
C TRP A 54 -1.66 7.57 9.97
N GLY A 55 -2.38 7.46 11.09
CA GLY A 55 -2.49 6.21 11.85
C GLY A 55 -3.25 5.12 11.09
N GLN A 56 -4.34 5.48 10.41
CA GLN A 56 -5.06 4.55 9.54
C GLN A 56 -4.19 4.10 8.37
N SER A 57 -3.46 5.01 7.71
CA SER A 57 -2.56 4.68 6.60
C SER A 57 -1.41 3.79 7.00
N LEU A 58 -0.86 3.97 8.20
CA LEU A 58 0.15 3.07 8.73
C LEU A 58 -0.40 1.66 8.96
N ILE A 59 -1.60 1.55 9.53
CA ILE A 59 -2.26 0.25 9.76
C ILE A 59 -2.62 -0.43 8.44
N MET A 60 -3.24 0.30 7.51
CA MET A 60 -3.63 -0.22 6.20
C MET A 60 -2.41 -0.62 5.37
N GLY A 61 -1.35 0.19 5.39
CA GLY A 61 -0.08 -0.15 4.78
C GLY A 61 0.56 -1.40 5.40
N ALA A 62 0.53 -1.55 6.73
CA ALA A 62 1.02 -2.75 7.40
C ALA A 62 0.24 -4.02 7.01
N ILE A 63 -1.09 -3.91 6.91
CA ILE A 63 -1.98 -4.97 6.43
C ILE A 63 -1.62 -5.33 4.98
N GLY A 64 -1.54 -4.34 4.09
CA GLY A 64 -1.20 -4.53 2.68
C GLY A 64 0.15 -5.21 2.48
N ILE A 65 1.19 -4.74 3.16
CA ILE A 65 2.53 -5.35 3.14
C ILE A 65 2.47 -6.80 3.61
N THR A 66 1.77 -7.06 4.72
CA THR A 66 1.68 -8.42 5.29
C THR A 66 0.93 -9.37 4.36
N LEU A 67 -0.16 -8.92 3.75
CA LEU A 67 -0.94 -9.71 2.78
C LEU A 67 -0.11 -10.04 1.55
N VAL A 68 0.51 -9.03 0.91
CA VAL A 68 1.32 -9.23 -0.29
C VAL A 68 2.53 -10.12 0.01
N PHE A 69 3.24 -9.87 1.11
CA PHE A 69 4.35 -10.72 1.54
C PHE A 69 3.88 -12.15 1.81
N GLY A 70 2.78 -12.34 2.53
CA GLY A 70 2.22 -13.64 2.86
C GLY A 70 1.84 -14.44 1.62
N ILE A 71 1.16 -13.82 0.66
CA ILE A 71 0.77 -14.44 -0.60
C ILE A 71 2.01 -14.80 -1.43
N ALA A 72 2.91 -13.83 -1.67
CA ALA A 72 4.10 -14.06 -2.49
C ALA A 72 5.04 -15.11 -1.88
N TYR A 73 5.26 -15.05 -0.56
CA TYR A 73 6.07 -16.03 0.15
C TYR A 73 5.42 -17.42 0.16
N GLY A 74 4.11 -17.49 0.37
CA GLY A 74 3.33 -18.73 0.34
C GLY A 74 3.38 -19.38 -1.04
N LEU A 75 3.12 -18.62 -2.11
CA LEU A 75 3.25 -19.10 -3.49
C LEU A 75 4.67 -19.57 -3.79
N GLY A 76 5.69 -18.81 -3.35
CA GLY A 76 7.09 -19.20 -3.53
C GLY A 76 7.42 -20.54 -2.87
N LYS A 77 6.87 -20.82 -1.68
CA LYS A 77 7.00 -22.13 -1.02
C LYS A 77 6.31 -23.25 -1.79
N LEU A 78 5.06 -23.02 -2.21
CA LEU A 78 4.28 -23.99 -2.97
C LEU A 78 4.98 -24.37 -4.28
N ILE A 79 5.49 -23.39 -5.03
CA ILE A 79 6.21 -23.62 -6.29
C ILE A 79 7.53 -24.37 -6.05
N LYS A 80 8.23 -24.07 -4.95
CA LYS A 80 9.48 -24.74 -4.60
C LYS A 80 9.28 -26.17 -4.09
N GLY A 81 8.03 -26.58 -3.85
CA GLY A 81 7.67 -27.92 -3.36
C GLY A 81 8.05 -28.16 -1.90
N VAL A 82 8.12 -27.09 -1.08
CA VAL A 82 8.46 -27.14 0.36
C VAL A 82 7.29 -26.69 1.23
#